data_AF-A0A5C6TWA4-F1
#
_entry.id   AF-A0A5C6TWA4-F1
#
_cell.length_a   1.000
_cell.length_b   1.000
_cell.length_c   1.000
_cell.angle_alpha   90.00
_cell.angle_beta   90.00
_cell.angle_gamma   90.00
#
_symmetry.space_group_name_H-M   'P 1'
#
loop_
_entity.id
_entity.type
_entity.pdbx_description
1 polymer ?
#
loop_
_entity_poly.entity_id
_entity_poly.type
_entity_poly.pdbx_seq_one_letter_code
_entity_poly.pdbx_strand_id
1 'polypeptide(L)' 'MDAADRNYFLDRVEEELTLANQATHSNVARAHYHLAAYYLDRVYGGPANENDWPEPAIAQSGPSSPFSTLPSVER' A
#
# COMPACT_ATOMS: atom_id res chain seq x y z
N MET A 1 8.70 20.93 1.01
CA MET A 1 9.50 20.28 -0.03
C MET A 1 9.25 21.01 -1.33
N ASP A 2 10.30 21.46 -2.01
CA ASP A 2 10.15 22.25 -3.24
C ASP A 2 9.99 21.34 -4.48
N ALA A 3 9.82 21.96 -5.65
CA ALA A 3 9.63 21.24 -6.90
C ALA A 3 10.89 20.50 -7.38
N ALA A 4 12.08 21.04 -7.09
CA ALA A 4 13.34 20.41 -7.48
C ALA A 4 13.62 19.16 -6.62
N ASP A 5 13.38 19.24 -5.31
CA ASP A 5 13.41 18.10 -4.40
C ASP A 5 12.45 16.99 -4.85
N ARG A 6 11.24 17.38 -5.30
CA ARG A 6 10.20 16.43 -5.75
C ARG A 6 10.66 15.67 -6.98
N ASN A 7 11.18 16.38 -7.96
CA ASN A 7 11.70 15.76 -9.18
C ASN A 7 12.89 14.85 -8.86
N TYR A 8 13.81 15.29 -8.00
CA TYR A 8 14.95 14.46 -7.59
C TYR A 8 14.51 13.10 -7.01
N PHE A 9 13.54 13.07 -6.09
CA PHE A 9 13.07 11.79 -5.55
C PHE A 9 12.30 10.95 -6.57
N LEU A 10 11.53 11.57 -7.47
CA LEU A 10 10.84 10.83 -8.52
C LEU A 10 11.82 10.20 -9.51
N ASP A 11 12.86 10.94 -9.94
CA ASP A 11 13.92 10.40 -10.80
C ASP A 11 14.63 9.21 -10.12
N ARG A 12 14.87 9.30 -8.80
CA ARG A 12 15.42 8.17 -8.03
C ARG A 12 14.48 6.98 -7.95
N VAL A 13 13.17 7.18 -7.83
CA VAL A 13 12.19 6.08 -7.86
C VAL A 13 12.30 5.32 -9.19
N GLU A 14 12.36 6.03 -10.31
CA GLU A 14 12.46 5.41 -11.64
C GLU A 14 13.76 4.61 -11.82
N GLU A 15 14.88 5.15 -11.34
CA GLU A 15 16.18 4.46 -11.34
C GLU A 15 16.12 3.16 -10.50
N GLU A 16 15.63 3.22 -9.26
CA GLU A 16 15.54 2.06 -8.37
C GLU A 16 14.59 0.99 -8.93
N LEU A 17 13.46 1.38 -9.53
CA LEU A 17 12.55 0.42 -10.19
C LEU A 17 13.19 -0.26 -11.40
N THR A 18 14.00 0.49 -12.17
CA THR A 18 14.76 -0.06 -13.29
C THR A 18 15.77 -1.10 -12.79
N LEU A 19 16.52 -0.77 -11.73
CA LEU A 19 17.48 -1.70 -11.11
C LEU A 19 16.79 -2.93 -10.51
N ALA A 20 15.63 -2.75 -9.86
CA ALA A 20 14.83 -3.84 -9.33
C ALA A 20 14.42 -4.83 -10.42
N ASN A 21 14.00 -4.32 -11.59
CA ASN A 21 13.60 -5.14 -12.73
C ASN A 21 14.79 -5.87 -13.39
N GLN A 22 15.99 -5.30 -13.32
CA GLN A 22 17.22 -5.91 -13.86
C GLN A 22 17.90 -6.87 -12.87
N ALA A 23 17.51 -6.86 -11.59
CA ALA A 23 18.17 -7.65 -10.56
C ALA A 23 17.93 -9.16 -10.75
N THR A 24 19.01 -9.92 -10.79
CA THR A 24 18.98 -11.40 -10.91
C THR A 24 18.49 -12.08 -9.63
N HIS A 25 18.72 -11.47 -8.47
CA HIS A 25 18.38 -12.05 -7.18
C HIS A 25 17.21 -11.32 -6.53
N SER A 26 16.24 -12.09 -6.02
CA SER A 26 15.00 -11.56 -5.44
C SER A 26 15.23 -10.68 -4.21
N ASN A 27 16.27 -10.94 -3.42
CA ASN A 27 16.64 -10.11 -2.28
C ASN A 27 17.17 -8.73 -2.72
N VAL A 28 17.91 -8.66 -3.83
CA VAL A 28 18.40 -7.39 -4.40
C VAL A 28 17.24 -6.59 -4.98
N ALA A 29 16.36 -7.23 -5.76
CA ALA A 29 15.14 -6.58 -6.25
C ALA A 29 14.30 -5.99 -5.10
N ARG A 30 14.15 -6.75 -4.01
CA ARG A 30 13.44 -6.30 -2.81
C ARG A 30 14.11 -5.10 -2.15
N ALA A 31 15.44 -5.05 -2.09
CA ALA A 31 16.16 -3.89 -1.56
C ALA A 31 15.87 -2.62 -2.39
N HIS A 32 15.91 -2.71 -3.71
CA HIS A 32 15.56 -1.60 -4.60
C HIS A 32 14.09 -1.16 -4.43
N TYR A 33 13.16 -2.10 -4.30
CA TYR A 33 11.75 -1.75 -4.01
C TYR A 33 11.60 -1.01 -2.67
N HIS A 34 12.37 -1.37 -1.64
CA HIS A 34 12.35 -0.63 -0.37
C HIS A 34 12.90 0.79 -0.50
N LEU A 35 13.94 1.00 -1.31
CA LEU A 35 14.45 2.35 -1.60
C LEU A 35 13.45 3.18 -2.39
N ALA A 36 12.83 2.60 -3.42
CA ALA A 36 11.77 3.27 -4.19
C ALA A 36 10.59 3.68 -3.30
N ALA A 37 10.13 2.79 -2.41
CA ALA A 37 9.08 3.11 -1.44
C ALA A 37 9.48 4.28 -0.52
N TYR A 38 10.71 4.28 0.00
CA TYR A 38 11.22 5.38 0.82
C TYR A 38 11.22 6.71 0.07
N TYR A 39 11.61 6.74 -1.20
CA TYR A 39 11.57 7.97 -2.01
C TYR A 39 10.14 8.43 -2.30
N LEU A 40 9.21 7.51 -2.54
CA LEU A 40 7.78 7.82 -2.68
C LEU A 40 7.21 8.40 -1.38
N ASP A 41 7.57 7.87 -0.22
CA ASP A 41 7.16 8.41 1.08
C ASP A 41 7.65 9.84 1.29
N ARG A 42 8.83 10.22 0.77
CA ARG A 42 9.28 11.62 0.81
C ARG A 42 8.42 12.54 -0.05
N VAL A 43 7.90 12.04 -1.18
CA VAL A 43 7.11 12.81 -2.14
C VAL A 43 5.63 12.90 -1.75
N TYR A 44 5.07 11.82 -1.21
CA TYR A 44 3.64 11.64 -0.98
C TYR A 44 3.27 11.41 0.48
N GLY A 45 4.21 10.97 1.33
CA GLY A 45 4.01 10.73 2.75
C GLY A 45 4.02 12.02 3.57
N GLY A 46 3.22 13.00 3.15
CA GLY A 46 2.93 14.21 3.92
C GLY A 46 2.48 13.88 5.35
N PRO A 47 2.32 14.89 6.22
CA PRO A 47 1.87 14.63 7.59
C PRO A 47 0.59 13.79 7.50
N ALA A 48 0.62 12.59 8.10
CA ALA A 48 -0.53 11.70 8.11
C ALA A 48 -1.69 12.49 8.71
N ASN A 49 -2.58 12.98 7.86
CA ASN A 49 -3.84 13.53 8.32
C ASN A 49 -4.56 12.32 8.91
N GLU A 50 -5.10 12.39 10.12
CA GLU A 50 -5.89 11.28 10.70
C GLU A 50 -7.08 10.88 9.79
N ASN A 51 -7.45 11.76 8.84
CA ASN A 51 -8.44 11.55 7.78
C ASN A 51 -7.91 10.96 6.46
N ASP A 52 -6.59 10.78 6.29
CA ASP A 52 -5.97 10.14 5.11
C ASP A 52 -5.91 8.62 5.23
N TRP A 53 -6.36 8.07 6.37
CA TRP A 53 -6.57 6.64 6.53
C TRP A 53 -7.63 6.19 5.52
N PRO A 54 -7.30 5.35 4.51
CA PRO A 54 -8.34 4.74 3.71
C PRO A 54 -9.16 3.89 4.67
N GLU A 55 -10.46 4.18 4.80
CA GLU A 55 -11.39 3.25 5.46
C GLU A 55 -11.04 1.83 4.97
N PRO A 56 -10.77 0.89 5.88
CA PRO A 56 -10.45 -0.46 5.46
C PRO A 56 -11.68 -0.96 4.68
N ALA A 57 -11.51 -1.26 3.39
CA ALA A 57 -12.56 -1.64 2.45
C ALA A 57 -13.37 -2.90 2.85
N ILE A 58 -13.13 -3.44 4.04
CA ILE A 58 -13.86 -4.52 4.71
C ILE A 58 -15.09 -4.05 5.51
N ALA A 59 -15.34 -2.74 5.68
CA ALA A 59 -16.51 -2.23 6.41
C ALA A 59 -17.79 -2.06 5.56
N GLN A 60 -17.77 -2.42 4.27
CA GLN A 60 -18.94 -2.32 3.38
C GLN A 60 -19.35 -3.69 2.84
N SER A 61 -19.79 -4.59 3.73
CA SER A 61 -20.54 -5.79 3.36
C SER A 61 -21.89 -5.79 4.06
N GLY A 62 -22.85 -5.06 3.49
CA GLY A 62 -24.30 -5.34 3.48
C GLY A 62 -25.07 -5.56 4.81
N PRO A 63 -26.41 -5.44 4.78
CA PRO A 63 -27.23 -5.64 5.98
C PRO A 63 -27.13 -7.07 6.47
N SER A 64 -26.98 -7.24 7.78
CA SER A 64 -27.07 -8.50 8.51
C SER A 64 -28.30 -9.30 8.10
N SER A 65 -28.13 -10.29 7.23
CA SER A 65 -29.06 -11.41 7.09
C SER A 65 -28.36 -12.65 7.64
N PRO A 66 -28.71 -13.14 8.84
CA PRO A 66 -28.30 -14.46 9.26
C PRO A 66 -29.13 -15.48 8.48
N PHE A 67 -28.47 -16.17 7.56
CA PHE A 67 -28.95 -17.38 6.93
C PHE A 67 -29.43 -18.37 8.02
N SER A 68 -30.62 -18.93 7.80
CA SER A 68 -31.44 -19.80 8.64
C SER A 68 -30.69 -20.77 9.58
N THR A 69 -30.96 -20.63 10.88
CA THR A 69 -30.87 -21.73 11.85
C THR A 69 -32.03 -22.69 11.64
N LEU A 70 -31.73 -23.97 11.43
CA LEU A 70 -32.69 -25.07 11.37
C LEU A 70 -33.48 -25.21 12.68
N PRO A 71 -34.75 -25.68 12.68
CA PRO A 71 -35.51 -25.88 13.90
C PRO A 71 -34.91 -27.02 14.75
N SER A 72 -34.67 -26.74 16.03
CA SER A 72 -34.36 -27.75 17.06
C SER A 72 -35.43 -28.83 17.08
N VAL A 73 -35.02 -30.09 16.99
CA VAL A 73 -35.89 -31.24 17.26
C VAL A 73 -36.03 -31.36 18.78
N GLU A 74 -37.24 -31.18 19.29
CA GLU A 74 -37.61 -31.48 20.67
C GLU A 74 -37.94 -32.98 20.76
N ARG A 75 -37.55 -33.64 21.84
CA ARG A 75 -37.70 -35.08 22.07
C ARG A 75 -38.60 -35.32 23.28
#